data_AF-A0A7C2X4A2-F1
#
_entry.id   AF-A0A7C2X4A2-F1
#
_cell.length_a   1.000
_cell.length_b   1.000
_cell.length_c   1.000
_cell.angle_alpha   90.00
_cell.angle_beta   90.00
_cell.angle_gamma   90.00
#
_symmetry.space_group_name_H-M   'P 1'
#
loop_
_entity.id
_entity.type
_entity.pdbx_description
1 polymer ?
#
loop_
_entity_poly.entity_id
_entity_poly.type
_entity_poly.pdbx_seq_one_letter_code
_entity_poly.pdbx_strand_id
1 'polypeptide(L)'
;MDLSGYDPDIFQPIDVLHNPPLIARSDETVKVVFDFENTFCMRFLISCIPEGLLNYSYGDSEAFQTVPLNYEIVDEMESLVARLPAADQNGGSLRYYAEFTVPEAGYTQRYPGAGTIDLFSTDDFIPVELPTEKAVKPGEKVYIFFRLRAKQVASGNV
;
A
#
# COMPACT_ATOMS: atom_id res chain seq x y z
N MET A 1 -1.36 -30.26 -11.13
CA MET A 1 -2.37 -29.24 -10.78
C MET A 1 -2.91 -28.71 -12.09
N ASP A 2 -4.20 -28.90 -12.36
CA ASP A 2 -4.83 -28.40 -13.59
C ASP A 2 -5.21 -26.93 -13.39
N LEU A 3 -4.61 -26.07 -14.21
CA LEU A 3 -4.80 -24.61 -14.20
C LEU A 3 -5.56 -24.14 -15.45
N SER A 4 -6.17 -25.04 -16.22
CA SER A 4 -6.80 -24.71 -17.50
C SER A 4 -8.00 -23.75 -17.41
N GLY A 5 -8.61 -23.61 -16.23
CA GLY A 5 -9.66 -22.62 -15.95
C GLY A 5 -9.15 -21.36 -15.22
N TYR A 6 -7.85 -21.27 -14.99
CA TYR A 6 -7.24 -20.18 -14.25
C TYR A 6 -6.68 -19.15 -15.24
N ASP A 7 -7.37 -18.02 -15.33
CA ASP A 7 -6.90 -16.86 -16.07
C ASP A 7 -6.26 -15.88 -15.07
N PRO A 8 -4.92 -15.75 -15.02
CA PRO A 8 -4.24 -14.84 -14.10
C PRO A 8 -4.59 -13.36 -14.36
N ASP A 9 -5.15 -13.03 -15.53
CA ASP A 9 -5.62 -11.69 -15.85
C ASP A 9 -7.03 -11.42 -15.28
N ILE A 10 -7.77 -12.46 -14.89
CA ILE A 10 -9.12 -12.36 -14.29
C ILE A 10 -9.11 -12.71 -12.80
N PHE A 11 -8.29 -13.66 -12.37
CA PHE A 11 -8.17 -14.12 -10.99
C PHE A 11 -6.71 -14.15 -10.58
N GLN A 12 -6.17 -13.05 -10.08
CA GLN A 12 -4.79 -13.03 -9.59
C GLN A 12 -4.62 -13.96 -8.37
N PRO A 13 -3.50 -14.67 -8.24
CA PRO A 13 -3.36 -15.69 -7.18
C PRO A 13 -3.13 -15.06 -5.80
N ILE A 14 -2.60 -13.84 -5.79
CA ILE A 14 -2.41 -12.99 -4.63
C ILE A 14 -3.31 -11.76 -4.80
N ASP A 15 -4.24 -11.56 -3.90
CA ASP A 15 -4.95 -10.30 -3.76
C ASP A 15 -4.05 -9.33 -3.00
N VAL A 16 -3.58 -8.28 -3.68
CA VAL A 16 -2.68 -7.27 -3.10
C VAL A 16 -3.49 -6.05 -2.68
N LEU A 17 -3.51 -5.76 -1.37
CA LEU A 17 -4.03 -4.52 -0.82
C LEU A 17 -2.87 -3.54 -0.64
N HIS A 18 -2.94 -2.43 -1.38
CA HIS A 18 -1.94 -1.38 -1.33
C HIS A 18 -2.61 0.00 -1.36
N ASN A 19 -2.31 0.81 -0.36
CA ASN A 19 -2.74 2.21 -0.30
C ASN A 19 -1.50 3.09 -0.53
N PRO A 20 -1.16 3.42 -1.79
CA PRO A 20 0.04 4.17 -2.08
C PRO A 20 -0.05 5.58 -1.47
N PRO A 21 1.07 6.12 -0.96
CA PRO A 21 1.17 7.56 -0.77
C PRO A 21 1.02 8.20 -2.16
N LEU A 22 -0.02 9.01 -2.34
CA LEU A 22 -0.29 9.69 -3.62
C LEU A 22 0.50 11.00 -3.74
N ILE A 23 0.78 11.63 -2.60
CA ILE A 23 1.54 12.88 -2.52
C ILE A 23 2.44 12.86 -1.29
N ALA A 24 3.66 13.38 -1.42
CA ALA A 24 4.62 13.52 -0.33
C ALA A 24 5.48 14.77 -0.55
N ARG A 25 6.14 15.25 0.50
CA ARG A 25 7.19 16.25 0.31
C ARG A 25 8.41 15.64 -0.35
N SER A 26 9.13 16.42 -1.15
CA SER A 26 10.34 15.98 -1.84
C SER A 26 11.45 15.52 -0.89
N ASP A 27 11.48 16.02 0.36
CA ASP A 27 12.45 15.65 1.39
C ASP A 27 11.99 14.49 2.31
N GLU A 28 10.79 13.95 2.10
CA GLU A 28 10.27 12.87 2.93
C GLU A 28 10.77 11.48 2.49
N THR A 29 10.77 10.56 3.45
CA THR A 29 10.85 9.13 3.17
C THR A 29 9.44 8.56 3.25
N VAL A 30 8.98 7.93 2.17
CA VAL A 30 7.67 7.27 2.12
C VAL A 30 7.78 5.82 2.54
N LYS A 31 6.78 5.36 3.31
CA LYS A 31 6.60 3.95 3.67
C LYS A 31 5.63 3.31 2.67
N VAL A 32 6.13 2.41 1.84
CA VAL A 32 5.35 1.64 0.87
C VAL A 32 4.98 0.32 1.53
N VAL A 33 3.68 0.06 1.72
CA VAL A 33 3.16 -1.10 2.47
C VAL A 33 2.27 -1.93 1.57
N PHE A 34 2.54 -3.24 1.49
CA PHE A 34 1.69 -4.20 0.79
C PHE A 34 1.17 -5.23 1.77
N ASP A 35 -0.14 -5.34 1.83
CA ASP A 35 -0.84 -6.44 2.48
C ASP A 35 -1.33 -7.39 1.39
N PHE A 36 -1.48 -8.68 1.72
CA PHE A 36 -1.81 -9.68 0.73
C PHE A 36 -2.68 -10.80 1.30
N GLU A 37 -3.59 -11.29 0.47
CA GLU A 37 -4.26 -12.57 0.67
C GLU A 37 -3.84 -13.51 -0.46
N ASN A 38 -3.29 -14.67 -0.11
CA ASN A 38 -2.82 -15.63 -1.10
C ASN A 38 -3.76 -16.84 -1.17
N THR A 39 -4.40 -17.01 -2.32
CA THR A 39 -5.42 -18.06 -2.53
C THR A 39 -4.82 -19.46 -2.36
N PHE A 40 -3.56 -19.67 -2.72
CA PHE A 40 -2.86 -20.95 -2.53
C PHE A 40 -2.69 -21.25 -1.04
N CYS A 41 -2.18 -20.29 -0.27
CA CYS A 41 -1.97 -20.42 1.17
C CYS A 41 -3.28 -20.72 1.90
N MET A 42 -4.35 -19.99 1.55
CA MET A 42 -5.68 -20.19 2.11
C MET A 42 -6.25 -21.58 1.78
N ARG A 43 -6.12 -22.03 0.52
CA ARG A 43 -6.68 -23.32 0.07
C ARG A 43 -6.03 -24.52 0.75
N PHE A 44 -4.73 -24.45 1.00
CA PHE A 44 -3.96 -25.54 1.61
C PHE A 44 -3.74 -25.37 3.11
N LEU A 45 -4.25 -24.29 3.72
CA LEU A 45 -4.07 -23.94 5.13
C LEU A 45 -2.59 -23.93 5.56
N ILE A 46 -1.73 -23.45 4.68
CA ILE A 46 -0.30 -23.26 4.95
C ILE A 46 -0.03 -21.77 5.12
N SER A 47 0.90 -21.43 6.01
CA SER A 47 1.44 -20.07 6.06
C SER A 47 2.46 -19.93 4.93
N CYS A 48 2.18 -19.05 3.98
CA CYS A 48 3.15 -18.60 3.00
C CYS A 48 3.04 -17.09 2.80
N ILE A 49 4.00 -16.37 3.39
CA ILE A 49 4.24 -14.97 3.08
C ILE A 49 5.07 -14.96 1.79
N PRO A 50 4.61 -14.29 0.72
CA PRO A 50 5.37 -14.20 -0.52
C PRO A 50 6.70 -13.47 -0.27
N GLU A 51 7.70 -13.83 -1.06
CA GLU A 51 8.91 -13.02 -1.18
C GLU A 51 8.60 -11.80 -2.04
N GLY A 52 8.91 -10.60 -1.54
CA GLY A 52 8.60 -9.34 -2.20
C GLY A 52 9.83 -8.60 -2.71
N LEU A 53 9.78 -8.15 -3.96
CA LEU A 53 10.75 -7.21 -4.54
C LEU A 53 10.04 -5.94 -4.96
N LEU A 54 10.61 -4.78 -4.64
CA LEU A 54 10.15 -3.48 -5.11
C LEU A 54 11.12 -2.97 -6.18
N ASN A 55 10.61 -2.78 -7.39
CA ASN A 55 11.32 -2.16 -8.48
C ASN A 55 10.93 -0.67 -8.54
N TYR A 56 11.89 0.23 -8.42
CA TYR A 56 11.64 1.67 -8.36
C TYR A 56 12.60 2.48 -9.23
N SER A 57 12.15 3.64 -9.69
CA SER A 57 12.97 4.68 -10.31
C SER A 57 12.47 6.07 -9.89
N TYR A 58 13.16 7.11 -10.36
CA TYR A 58 12.82 8.50 -10.08
C TYR A 58 12.66 9.29 -11.37
N GLY A 59 11.70 10.22 -11.40
CA GLY A 59 11.39 11.02 -12.58
C GLY A 59 11.07 10.14 -13.78
N ASP A 60 11.54 10.52 -14.98
CA ASP A 60 11.27 9.77 -16.22
C ASP A 60 12.27 8.65 -16.52
N SER A 61 13.05 8.22 -15.53
CA SER A 61 14.02 7.14 -15.73
C SER A 61 13.33 5.80 -15.99
N GLU A 62 13.71 5.13 -17.08
CA GLU A 62 13.35 3.74 -17.38
C GLU A 62 14.27 2.72 -16.69
N ALA A 63 15.37 3.18 -16.08
CA ALA A 63 16.29 2.31 -15.35
C ALA A 63 15.78 2.11 -13.91
N PHE A 64 15.10 0.99 -13.68
CA PHE A 64 14.64 0.59 -12.35
C PHE A 64 15.76 -0.01 -11.52
N GLN A 65 15.78 0.35 -10.24
CA GLN A 65 16.54 -0.29 -9.19
C GLN A 65 15.62 -1.23 -8.41
N THR A 66 16.18 -2.26 -7.79
CA THR A 66 15.40 -3.25 -7.03
C THR A 66 15.84 -3.28 -5.59
N VAL A 67 14.88 -3.32 -4.67
CA VAL A 67 15.11 -3.55 -3.24
C VAL A 67 14.18 -4.65 -2.73
N PRO A 68 14.62 -5.48 -1.77
CA PRO A 68 13.72 -6.42 -1.12
C PRO A 68 12.69 -5.69 -0.26
N LEU A 69 11.46 -6.21 -0.25
CA LEU A 69 10.45 -5.83 0.74
C LEU A 69 10.72 -6.59 2.04
N ASN A 70 10.62 -5.88 3.16
CA ASN A 70 10.85 -6.43 4.49
C ASN A 70 9.53 -6.82 5.13
N TYR A 71 9.50 -7.97 5.79
CA TYR A 71 8.37 -8.36 6.62
C TYR A 71 8.29 -7.45 7.86
N GLU A 72 7.12 -6.87 8.09
CA GLU A 72 6.82 -6.06 9.26
C GLU A 72 5.38 -6.28 9.72
N ILE A 73 5.13 -6.11 11.03
CA ILE A 73 3.77 -6.01 11.54
C ILE A 73 3.35 -4.53 11.48
N VAL A 74 2.34 -4.22 10.66
CA VAL A 74 1.79 -2.86 10.49
C VAL A 74 0.30 -2.90 10.84
N ASP A 75 -0.12 -2.10 11.82
CA ASP A 75 -1.52 -2.08 12.29
C ASP A 75 -2.08 -3.50 12.58
N GLU A 76 -1.27 -4.34 13.24
CA GLU A 76 -1.57 -5.74 13.59
C GLU A 76 -1.64 -6.73 12.39
N MET A 77 -1.30 -6.29 11.18
CA MET A 77 -1.23 -7.12 9.98
C MET A 77 0.20 -7.44 9.58
N GLU A 78 0.42 -8.65 9.04
CA GLU A 78 1.67 -9.05 8.42
C GLU A 78 1.81 -8.41 7.04
N SER A 79 2.76 -7.49 6.89
CA SER A 79 2.91 -6.69 5.68
C SER A 79 4.32 -6.80 5.10
N LEU A 80 4.43 -6.54 3.80
CA LEU A 80 5.69 -6.35 3.10
C LEU A 80 5.95 -4.86 2.88
N VAL A 81 7.10 -4.38 3.35
CA VAL A 81 7.39 -2.95 3.49
C VAL A 81 8.71 -2.55 2.86
N ALA A 82 8.70 -1.43 2.14
CA ALA A 82 9.90 -0.67 1.78
C ALA A 82 9.80 0.77 2.29
N ARG A 83 10.95 1.38 2.52
CA ARG A 83 11.07 2.81 2.81
C ARG A 83 12.01 3.42 1.77
N LEU A 84 11.51 4.37 1.01
CA LEU A 84 12.25 5.04 -0.07
C LEU A 84 12.09 6.56 0.04
N PRO A 85 13.09 7.35 -0.37
CA PRO A 85 12.90 8.78 -0.58
C PRO A 85 11.74 9.05 -1.54
N ALA A 86 10.95 10.09 -1.26
CA ALA A 86 9.85 10.53 -2.11
C ALA A 86 10.31 11.09 -3.46
N ALA A 87 11.48 11.73 -3.47
CA ALA A 87 12.13 12.26 -4.67
C ALA A 87 13.65 12.00 -4.64
N ASP A 88 14.28 12.07 -5.81
CA ASP A 88 15.73 12.08 -5.92
C ASP A 88 16.33 13.48 -5.68
N GLN A 89 17.67 13.59 -5.79
CA GLN A 89 18.39 14.85 -5.61
C GLN A 89 18.04 15.93 -6.65
N ASN A 90 17.40 15.55 -7.76
CA ASN A 90 16.98 16.45 -8.83
C ASN A 90 15.48 16.78 -8.77
N GLY A 91 14.77 16.32 -7.72
CA GLY A 91 13.33 16.51 -7.56
C GLY A 91 12.47 15.56 -8.40
N GLY A 92 13.06 14.53 -9.00
CA GLY A 92 12.31 13.49 -9.71
C GLY A 92 11.53 12.62 -8.74
N SER A 93 10.21 12.54 -8.91
CA SER A 93 9.33 11.80 -8.01
C SER A 93 9.53 10.28 -8.11
N LEU A 94 9.31 9.58 -6.99
CA LEU A 94 9.35 8.13 -6.93
C LEU A 94 8.28 7.49 -7.84
N ARG A 95 8.69 6.48 -8.60
CA ARG A 95 7.79 5.59 -9.36
C ARG A 95 8.19 4.14 -9.16
N TYR A 96 7.22 3.25 -9.00
CA TYR A 96 7.52 1.86 -8.63
C TYR A 96 6.48 0.84 -9.07
N TYR A 97 6.88 -0.43 -9.06
CA TYR A 97 6.00 -1.60 -9.08
C TYR A 97 6.62 -2.68 -8.20
N ALA A 98 5.80 -3.62 -7.71
CA ALA A 98 6.23 -4.73 -6.89
C ALA A 98 6.07 -6.07 -7.62
N GLU A 99 6.88 -7.04 -7.24
CA GLU A 99 6.79 -8.44 -7.65
C GLU A 99 6.76 -9.31 -6.40
N PHE A 100 5.84 -10.27 -6.38
CA PHE A 100 5.59 -11.17 -5.26
C PHE A 100 5.73 -12.61 -5.74
N THR A 101 6.69 -13.33 -5.18
CA THR A 101 6.98 -14.72 -5.54
C THR A 101 6.53 -15.65 -4.43
N VAL A 102 5.89 -16.75 -4.80
CA VAL A 102 5.44 -17.81 -3.87
C VAL A 102 6.13 -19.10 -4.30
N PRO A 103 7.34 -19.37 -3.78
CA PRO A 103 8.16 -20.49 -4.23
C PRO A 103 7.45 -21.85 -4.13
N GLU A 104 6.64 -22.05 -3.08
CA GLU A 104 5.89 -23.28 -2.83
C GLU A 104 4.86 -23.57 -3.92
N ALA A 105 4.33 -22.53 -4.55
CA ALA A 105 3.34 -22.62 -5.62
C ALA A 105 3.96 -22.43 -7.01
N GLY A 106 5.22 -21.98 -7.09
CA GLY A 106 5.98 -21.83 -8.34
C GLY A 106 5.51 -20.70 -9.24
N TYR A 107 4.94 -19.62 -8.68
CA TYR A 107 4.52 -18.45 -9.45
C TYR A 107 5.05 -17.13 -8.87
N THR A 108 5.11 -16.12 -9.74
CA THR A 108 5.42 -14.73 -9.41
C THR A 108 4.32 -13.84 -9.98
N GLN A 109 3.84 -12.88 -9.19
CA GLN A 109 2.82 -11.92 -9.58
C GLN A 109 3.37 -10.49 -9.48
N ARG A 110 3.01 -9.64 -10.44
CA ARG A 110 3.35 -8.22 -10.46
C ARG A 110 2.18 -7.36 -9.95
N TYR A 111 2.49 -6.26 -9.26
CA TYR A 111 1.54 -5.23 -8.86
C TYR A 111 2.08 -3.80 -9.11
N PRO A 112 1.33 -2.91 -9.78
CA PRO A 112 0.13 -3.21 -10.55
C PRO A 112 0.46 -4.16 -11.71
N GLY A 113 -0.55 -4.85 -12.26
CA GLY A 113 -0.34 -5.82 -13.35
C GLY A 113 0.33 -5.22 -14.60
N ALA A 114 0.23 -3.91 -14.79
CA ALA A 114 0.96 -3.16 -15.81
C ALA A 114 1.31 -1.75 -15.30
N GLY A 115 2.39 -1.17 -15.84
CA GLY A 115 2.83 0.18 -15.53
C GLY A 115 3.51 0.32 -14.15
N THR A 116 3.44 1.54 -13.63
CA THR A 116 3.98 1.95 -12.32
C THR A 116 2.92 2.68 -11.52
N ILE A 117 3.14 2.72 -10.21
CA ILE A 117 2.54 3.70 -9.31
C ILE A 117 3.50 4.87 -9.24
N ASP A 118 2.98 6.07 -9.50
CA ASP A 118 3.75 7.29 -9.48
C ASP A 118 3.33 8.13 -8.27
N LEU A 119 4.31 8.48 -7.44
CA LEU A 119 4.15 9.43 -6.34
C LEU A 119 4.26 10.86 -6.91
N PHE A 120 3.40 11.76 -6.46
CA PHE A 120 3.60 13.19 -6.73
C PHE A 120 4.41 13.81 -5.59
N SER A 121 5.62 14.28 -5.86
CA SER A 121 6.40 15.04 -4.87
C SER A 121 6.19 16.54 -5.03
N THR A 122 6.07 17.24 -3.91
CA THR A 122 6.01 18.72 -3.84
C THR A 122 7.07 19.23 -2.87
N ASP A 123 7.57 20.45 -3.05
CA ASP A 123 8.51 21.04 -2.09
C ASP A 123 7.84 21.41 -0.77
N ASP A 124 6.54 21.75 -0.82
CA ASP A 124 5.77 22.10 0.37
C ASP A 124 4.28 21.75 0.21
N PHE A 125 3.61 21.58 1.35
CA PHE A 125 2.16 21.45 1.43
C PHE A 125 1.57 22.77 1.90
N ILE A 126 0.55 23.28 1.20
CA ILE A 126 -0.21 24.44 1.68
C ILE A 126 -1.20 23.94 2.74
N PRO A 127 -1.06 24.30 4.03
CA PRO A 127 -2.03 23.91 5.04
C PRO A 127 -3.36 24.63 4.77
N VAL A 128 -4.45 23.87 4.72
CA VAL A 128 -5.81 24.42 4.66
C VAL A 128 -6.39 24.33 6.07
N GLU A 129 -6.62 25.49 6.69
CA GLU A 129 -7.38 25.55 7.94
C GLU A 129 -8.84 25.22 7.66
N LEU A 130 -9.31 24.10 8.21
CA LEU A 130 -10.73 23.80 8.21
C LEU A 130 -11.43 24.73 9.21
N PRO A 131 -12.58 25.33 8.86
CA PRO A 131 -13.34 26.13 9.81
C PRO A 131 -13.68 25.27 11.03
N THR A 132 -13.46 25.81 12.22
CA THR A 132 -13.79 25.12 13.48
C THR A 132 -15.24 24.65 13.43
N GLU A 133 -15.46 23.34 13.57
CA GLU A 133 -16.81 22.80 13.64
C GLU A 133 -17.59 23.53 14.74
N LYS A 134 -18.79 24.01 14.41
CA LYS A 134 -19.68 24.60 15.42
C LYS A 134 -19.97 23.52 16.46
N ALA A 135 -19.85 23.88 17.74
CA ALA A 135 -20.28 23.02 18.83
C ALA A 135 -21.71 22.54 18.59
N VAL A 136 -21.88 21.22 18.49
CA VAL A 136 -23.19 20.59 18.32
C VAL A 136 -24.00 20.83 19.58
N LYS A 137 -25.20 21.38 19.45
CA LYS A 137 -26.11 21.56 20.60
C LYS A 137 -26.75 20.23 20.98
N PRO A 138 -27.05 19.99 22.27
CA PRO A 138 -27.83 18.83 22.68
C PRO A 138 -29.14 18.73 21.88
N GLY A 139 -29.32 17.62 21.15
CA GLY A 139 -30.50 17.37 20.32
C GLY A 139 -30.34 17.63 18.82
N GLU A 140 -29.20 18.16 18.36
CA GLU A 140 -28.91 18.28 16.92
C GLU A 140 -28.55 16.91 16.30
N LYS A 141 -29.08 16.63 15.11
CA LYS A 141 -28.74 15.43 14.35
C LYS A 141 -27.35 15.60 13.71
N VAL A 142 -26.39 14.81 14.17
CA VAL A 142 -25.05 14.74 13.58
C VAL A 142 -25.01 13.59 12.58
N TYR A 143 -24.63 13.87 11.35
CA TYR A 143 -24.37 12.86 10.33
C TYR A 143 -22.87 12.58 10.30
N ILE A 144 -22.48 11.45 10.89
CA ILE A 144 -21.09 10.98 10.84
C ILE A 144 -20.91 10.30 9.48
N PHE A 145 -20.11 10.92 8.60
CA PHE A 145 -19.63 10.24 7.40
C PHE A 145 -18.54 9.27 7.82
N PHE A 146 -18.90 8.00 8.00
CA PHE A 146 -17.95 6.93 8.25
C PHE A 146 -17.05 6.74 7.01
N ARG A 147 -15.79 7.21 7.06
CA ARG A 147 -14.72 6.42 6.46
C ARG A 147 -14.49 5.23 7.40
N LEU A 148 -14.57 4.01 6.86
CA LEU A 148 -14.25 2.78 7.62
C LEU A 148 -12.79 2.84 8.10
N ARG A 149 -12.59 3.32 9.33
CA ARG A 149 -11.52 2.90 10.23
C ARG A 149 -12.15 2.79 11.61
N ALA A 150 -12.50 1.58 12.00
CA ALA A 150 -12.96 1.30 13.35
C ALA A 150 -11.77 1.49 14.30
N LYS A 151 -11.76 2.58 15.06
CA LYS A 151 -11.03 2.64 16.32
C LYS A 151 -12.07 2.56 17.42
N GLN A 152 -12.02 1.48 18.19
CA GLN A 152 -12.84 1.30 19.37
C GLN A 152 -12.40 2.35 20.40
N VAL A 153 -13.16 3.43 20.54
CA VAL A 153 -12.99 4.35 21.66
C VAL A 153 -13.61 3.66 22.86
N ALA A 154 -12.77 3.17 23.77
CA ALA A 154 -13.22 2.67 25.06
C ALA A 154 -13.97 3.80 25.78
N SER A 155 -15.27 3.58 25.96
CA SER A 155 -16.12 4.37 26.84
C SER A 155 -15.67 4.18 28.29
N GLY A 156 -15.34 5.28 28.97
CA GLY A 156 -15.14 5.32 30.40
C GLY A 156 -15.19 6.75 30.90
N ASN A 157 -16.40 7.22 31.23
CA ASN A 157 -16.67 8.48 31.91
C ASN A 157 -16.61 8.29 33.44
N VAL A 158 -16.19 9.38 34.10
CA VAL A 158 -16.25 9.73 35.54
C VAL A 158 -15.22 9.07 36.46
#